data_AF-A0AAW7XCX4-F1
#
_entry.id   AF-A0AAW7XCX4-F1
#
_cell.length_a   1.000
_cell.length_b   1.000
_cell.length_c   1.000
_cell.angle_alpha   90.00
_cell.angle_beta   90.00
_cell.angle_gamma   90.00
#
_symmetry.space_group_name_H-M   'P 1'
#
loop_
_entity.id
_entity.type
_entity.pdbx_description
1 polymer ?
#
loop_
_entity_poly.entity_id
_entity_poly.type
_entity_poly.pdbx_seq_one_letter_code
_entity_poly.pdbx_strand_id
1 'polypeptide(L)'
;MLQIFANRAVAQFNKAASTINSSYDVKENIRFSYWCKFYGENPDEQATDIQLIDASVYNALESKSSVAKQLKKHGIEDVFPATFTSVEDALAHKDPVDIWFVKPSHLSGGRGIQVIAHQQLKDFELPKFNILQAGIENLGLIDGRKAVGRVYVLLWNGGVYVFDEGFILLHGPKYQKGSTDYSVQVDHKGYEDTNSAVTLTLASEYKETTGLAAKAKTPLRKILPILQDTLKATSPTHYIMLGIDVMPLDNGEVKFIEINAIPNFNHNANVNTHLNTPFFTEAIKGMIGLGSDRLTKITGSAFGDSVRKVFGKKGL
;
A
#
# COMPACT_ATOMS: atom_id res chain seq x y z
N MET A 1 26.62 1.38 14.92
CA MET A 1 25.41 2.10 15.39
C MET A 1 24.52 2.47 14.21
N LEU A 2 23.20 2.24 14.31
CA LEU A 2 22.22 2.65 13.29
C LEU A 2 21.78 4.10 13.51
N GLN A 3 21.90 4.93 12.45
CA GLN A 3 21.46 6.33 12.40
C GLN A 3 20.30 6.47 11.40
N ILE A 4 19.32 7.30 11.73
CA ILE A 4 18.12 7.54 10.92
C ILE A 4 18.14 8.97 10.37
N PHE A 5 17.86 9.09 9.07
CA PHE A 5 17.63 10.34 8.36
C PHE A 5 16.25 10.27 7.73
N ALA A 6 15.27 11.00 8.25
CA ALA A 6 13.91 10.94 7.71
C ALA A 6 13.24 12.32 7.76
N ASN A 7 12.46 12.63 6.74
CA ASN A 7 11.60 13.83 6.70
C ASN A 7 10.11 13.49 6.82
N ARG A 8 9.77 12.20 6.99
CA ARG A 8 8.42 11.68 7.23
C ARG A 8 8.46 10.55 8.25
N ALA A 9 7.40 10.43 9.05
CA ALA A 9 7.28 9.40 10.10
C ALA A 9 8.51 9.29 11.01
N VAL A 10 9.13 10.45 11.30
CA VAL A 10 10.43 10.56 11.98
C VAL A 10 10.40 9.88 13.35
N ALA A 11 9.32 10.07 14.11
CA ALA A 11 9.16 9.45 15.42
C ALA A 11 9.15 7.92 15.34
N GLN A 12 8.45 7.35 14.35
CA GLN A 12 8.32 5.91 14.16
C GLN A 12 9.64 5.28 13.67
N PHE A 13 10.36 5.94 12.77
CA PHE A 13 11.70 5.48 12.34
C PHE A 13 12.73 5.56 13.47
N ASN A 14 12.75 6.64 14.24
CA ASN A 14 13.64 6.77 15.41
C ASN A 14 13.33 5.71 16.46
N LYS A 15 12.04 5.42 16.72
CA LYS A 15 11.65 4.31 17.60
C LYS A 15 12.13 2.97 17.06
N ALA A 16 11.99 2.72 15.76
CA ALA A 16 12.49 1.49 15.14
C ALA A 16 14.01 1.33 15.29
N ALA A 17 14.78 2.39 15.06
CA ALA A 17 16.24 2.36 15.23
C ALA A 17 16.67 2.23 16.68
N SER A 18 15.97 2.86 17.62
CA SER A 18 16.22 2.68 19.06
C SER A 18 16.02 1.22 19.48
N THR A 19 14.94 0.58 19.01
CA THR A 19 14.71 -0.86 19.22
C THR A 19 15.85 -1.71 18.66
N ILE A 20 16.32 -1.40 17.45
CA ILE A 20 17.42 -2.16 16.83
C ILE A 20 18.73 -1.97 17.59
N ASN A 21 19.14 -0.73 17.86
CA ASN A 21 20.40 -0.41 18.54
C ASN A 21 20.46 -0.95 19.97
N SER A 22 19.32 -1.09 20.65
CA SER A 22 19.25 -1.64 22.01
C SER A 22 19.22 -3.17 22.04
N SER A 23 18.73 -3.81 20.98
CA SER A 23 18.47 -5.26 20.95
C SER A 23 19.51 -6.05 20.14
N TYR A 24 20.33 -5.38 19.34
CA TYR A 24 21.26 -6.04 18.41
C TYR A 24 22.64 -5.36 18.40
N ASP A 25 23.67 -6.18 18.21
CA ASP A 25 25.04 -5.71 18.00
C ASP A 25 25.21 -5.20 16.55
N VAL A 26 24.98 -3.90 16.37
CA VAL A 26 25.16 -3.21 15.07
C VAL A 26 26.62 -2.82 14.91
N LYS A 27 27.41 -3.76 14.37
CA LYS A 27 28.88 -3.68 14.27
C LYS A 27 29.42 -2.50 13.46
N GLU A 28 28.64 -1.99 12.51
CA GLU A 28 29.04 -0.89 11.63
C GLU A 28 28.20 0.36 11.90
N ASN A 29 28.73 1.53 11.53
CA ASN A 29 27.93 2.76 11.50
C ASN A 29 27.08 2.75 10.23
N ILE A 30 25.82 2.37 10.40
CA ILE A 30 24.86 2.25 9.30
C ILE A 30 23.99 3.49 9.30
N ARG A 31 23.87 4.11 8.13
CA ARG A 31 23.00 5.25 7.89
C ARG A 31 21.80 4.81 7.07
N PHE A 32 20.61 5.01 7.61
CA PHE A 32 19.36 4.64 6.98
C PHE A 32 18.52 5.88 6.72
N SER A 33 18.14 6.09 5.47
CA SER A 33 17.39 7.25 5.00
C SER A 33 16.00 6.87 4.52
N TYR A 34 14.97 7.51 5.09
CA TYR A 34 13.61 7.58 4.53
C TYR A 34 13.29 9.04 4.22
N TRP A 35 13.89 9.54 3.14
CA TRP A 35 13.80 10.94 2.75
C TRP A 35 13.08 11.11 1.42
N CYS A 36 11.86 11.65 1.46
CA CYS A 36 11.09 11.90 0.25
C CYS A 36 11.45 13.27 -0.33
N LYS A 37 12.12 13.29 -1.51
CA LYS A 37 12.60 14.51 -2.18
C LYS A 37 11.48 15.49 -2.58
N PHE A 38 10.23 15.04 -2.64
CA PHE A 38 9.07 15.92 -2.82
C PHE A 38 8.99 17.02 -1.73
N TYR A 39 9.49 16.74 -0.53
CA TYR A 39 9.49 17.68 0.61
C TYR A 39 10.83 18.39 0.80
N GLY A 40 11.71 18.35 -0.20
CA GLY A 40 13.04 18.96 -0.19
C GLY A 40 14.18 17.94 -0.26
N GLU A 41 15.35 18.41 -0.65
CA GLU A 41 16.58 17.59 -0.71
C GLU A 41 17.09 17.23 0.69
N ASN A 42 17.76 16.09 0.80
CA ASN A 42 18.45 15.71 2.04
C ASN A 42 19.82 16.38 2.06
N PRO A 43 20.06 17.37 2.95
CA PRO A 43 21.34 18.08 2.99
C PRO A 43 22.51 17.17 3.41
N ASP A 44 22.22 16.04 4.05
CA ASP A 44 23.21 15.10 4.59
C ASP A 44 23.25 13.76 3.82
N GLU A 45 22.74 13.71 2.58
CA GLU A 45 22.73 12.50 1.75
C GLU A 45 24.16 12.00 1.46
N GLN A 46 24.41 10.71 1.71
CA GLN A 46 25.67 10.07 1.34
C GLN A 46 25.44 8.87 0.42
N ALA A 47 26.37 8.65 -0.52
CA ALA A 47 26.26 7.55 -1.49
C ALA A 47 26.22 6.14 -0.85
N THR A 48 26.68 6.02 0.41
CA THR A 48 26.68 4.78 1.19
C THR A 48 25.41 4.58 2.02
N ASP A 49 24.50 5.56 2.05
CA ASP A 49 23.26 5.46 2.82
C ASP A 49 22.35 4.38 2.22
N ILE A 50 21.61 3.67 3.07
CA ILE A 50 20.46 2.88 2.60
C ILE A 50 19.31 3.88 2.39
N GLN A 51 18.86 4.06 1.15
CA GLN A 51 17.96 5.15 0.77
C GLN A 51 16.83 4.73 -0.16
N LEU A 52 15.86 5.61 -0.36
CA LEU A 52 14.77 5.39 -1.30
C LEU A 52 15.30 5.35 -2.73
N ILE A 53 14.68 4.51 -3.58
CA ILE A 53 14.86 4.62 -5.03
C ILE A 53 14.36 5.98 -5.55
N ASP A 54 14.80 6.35 -6.75
CA ASP A 54 14.45 7.64 -7.35
C ASP A 54 12.93 7.81 -7.60
N ALA A 55 12.43 9.02 -7.39
CA ALA A 55 11.02 9.36 -7.56
C ALA A 55 10.50 9.14 -8.98
N SER A 56 11.33 9.37 -10.00
CA SER A 56 10.96 9.13 -11.40
C SER A 56 10.57 7.67 -11.65
N VAL A 57 11.10 6.73 -10.85
CA VAL A 57 10.77 5.31 -10.96
C VAL A 57 9.45 4.99 -10.26
N TYR A 58 9.29 5.40 -8.99
CA TYR A 58 8.11 5.00 -8.21
C TYR A 58 6.86 5.83 -8.49
N ASN A 59 6.97 7.02 -9.10
CA ASN A 59 5.81 7.86 -9.45
C ASN A 59 4.83 7.15 -10.40
N ALA A 60 5.32 6.20 -11.20
CA ALA A 60 4.48 5.37 -12.06
C ALA A 60 3.56 4.41 -11.28
N LEU A 61 3.92 4.04 -10.05
CA LEU A 61 3.09 3.20 -9.17
C LEU A 61 2.03 4.01 -8.41
N GLU A 62 2.33 5.27 -8.07
CA GLU A 62 1.37 6.20 -7.46
C GLU A 62 0.25 6.62 -8.43
N SER A 63 0.57 6.70 -9.72
CA SER A 63 -0.38 7.11 -10.74
C SER A 63 -1.41 6.02 -11.02
N LYS A 64 -2.66 6.25 -10.62
CA LYS A 64 -3.77 5.31 -10.83
C LYS A 64 -3.99 4.98 -12.31
N SER A 65 -3.81 5.97 -13.19
CA SER A 65 -3.91 5.78 -14.64
C SER A 65 -2.73 5.00 -15.22
N SER A 66 -1.52 5.18 -14.68
CA SER A 66 -0.34 4.40 -15.05
C SER A 66 -0.51 2.92 -14.66
N VAL A 67 -0.94 2.66 -13.42
CA VAL A 67 -1.24 1.30 -12.93
C VAL A 67 -2.31 0.64 -13.81
N ALA A 68 -3.41 1.32 -14.11
CA ALA A 68 -4.46 0.80 -14.99
C ALA A 68 -3.94 0.40 -16.38
N LYS A 69 -3.08 1.23 -16.99
CA LYS A 69 -2.44 0.91 -18.28
C LYS A 69 -1.54 -0.31 -18.19
N GLN A 70 -0.76 -0.46 -17.12
CA GLN A 70 0.11 -1.61 -16.93
C GLN A 70 -0.69 -2.90 -16.67
N LEU A 71 -1.78 -2.84 -15.90
CA LEU A 71 -2.69 -3.98 -15.71
C LEU A 71 -3.22 -4.49 -17.05
N LYS A 72 -3.72 -3.58 -17.91
CA LYS A 72 -4.21 -3.90 -19.25
C LYS A 72 -3.13 -4.46 -20.16
N LYS A 73 -1.93 -3.86 -20.15
CA LYS A 73 -0.78 -4.33 -20.93
C LYS A 73 -0.39 -5.77 -20.58
N HIS A 74 -0.58 -6.18 -19.32
CA HIS A 74 -0.18 -7.49 -18.82
C HIS A 74 -1.34 -8.50 -18.69
N GLY A 75 -2.58 -8.12 -19.03
CA GLY A 75 -3.74 -9.02 -18.98
C GLY A 75 -4.09 -9.48 -17.55
N ILE A 76 -3.92 -8.59 -16.56
CA ILE A 76 -4.12 -8.86 -15.13
C ILE A 76 -5.07 -7.84 -14.48
N GLU A 77 -6.02 -7.32 -15.27
CA GLU A 77 -7.00 -6.32 -14.86
C GLU A 77 -7.89 -6.80 -13.71
N ASP A 78 -8.02 -8.12 -13.49
CA ASP A 78 -8.85 -8.71 -12.44
C ASP A 78 -8.37 -8.35 -11.01
N VAL A 79 -7.10 -7.97 -10.85
CA VAL A 79 -6.50 -7.66 -9.55
C VAL A 79 -7.03 -6.35 -8.94
N PHE A 80 -7.42 -5.39 -9.78
CA PHE A 80 -7.99 -4.10 -9.39
C PHE A 80 -9.42 -3.97 -9.94
N PRO A 81 -10.25 -3.04 -9.45
CA PRO A 81 -11.49 -2.72 -10.15
C PRO A 81 -11.20 -2.16 -11.53
N ALA A 82 -12.10 -2.46 -12.49
CA ALA A 82 -12.01 -1.95 -13.84
C ALA A 82 -11.81 -0.43 -13.82
N THR A 83 -10.77 0.05 -14.49
CA THR A 83 -10.33 1.44 -14.42
C THR A 83 -10.12 1.99 -15.83
N PHE A 84 -10.73 3.14 -16.10
CA PHE A 84 -10.78 3.77 -17.42
C PHE A 84 -10.36 5.23 -17.35
N THR A 85 -9.81 5.74 -18.44
CA THR A 85 -9.44 7.16 -18.62
C THR A 85 -10.40 7.91 -19.53
N SER A 86 -11.50 7.28 -19.93
CA SER A 86 -12.54 7.85 -20.78
C SER A 86 -13.91 7.29 -20.38
N VAL A 87 -14.96 8.05 -20.68
CA VAL A 87 -16.35 7.65 -20.41
C VAL A 87 -16.78 6.58 -21.41
N GLU A 88 -16.32 6.68 -22.65
CA GLU A 88 -16.62 5.74 -23.73
C GLU A 88 -16.13 4.33 -23.40
N ASP A 89 -14.90 4.19 -22.89
CA ASP A 89 -14.36 2.89 -22.49
C ASP A 89 -15.11 2.33 -21.27
N ALA A 90 -15.51 3.19 -20.33
CA ALA A 90 -16.29 2.78 -19.17
C ALA A 90 -17.71 2.31 -19.55
N LEU A 91 -18.37 2.98 -20.49
CA LEU A 91 -19.66 2.58 -21.05
C LEU A 91 -19.57 1.29 -21.87
N ALA A 92 -18.43 1.02 -22.49
CA ALA A 92 -18.18 -0.21 -23.24
C ALA A 92 -17.81 -1.42 -22.34
N HIS A 93 -17.62 -1.21 -21.04
CA HIS A 93 -17.34 -2.27 -20.10
C HIS A 93 -18.54 -3.22 -19.96
N LYS A 94 -18.29 -4.52 -20.06
CA LYS A 94 -19.35 -5.54 -20.15
C LYS A 94 -19.92 -5.94 -18.80
N ASP A 95 -19.09 -5.91 -17.74
CA ASP A 95 -19.54 -6.35 -16.43
C ASP A 95 -20.45 -5.28 -15.82
N PRO A 96 -21.53 -5.68 -15.11
CA PRO A 96 -22.42 -4.73 -14.48
C PRO A 96 -21.68 -3.95 -13.39
N VAL A 97 -21.81 -2.63 -13.43
CA VAL A 97 -21.24 -1.70 -12.44
C VAL A 97 -22.38 -0.80 -11.96
N ASP A 98 -22.61 -0.76 -10.65
CA ASP A 98 -23.66 0.08 -10.06
C ASP A 98 -23.20 1.53 -9.90
N ILE A 99 -21.97 1.72 -9.42
CA ILE A 99 -21.36 3.02 -9.17
C ILE A 99 -19.95 3.12 -9.75
N TRP A 100 -19.53 4.34 -10.06
CA TRP A 100 -18.19 4.68 -10.49
C TRP A 100 -17.56 5.69 -9.54
N PHE A 101 -16.32 5.42 -9.18
CA PHE A 101 -15.47 6.38 -8.51
C PHE A 101 -14.74 7.22 -9.54
N VAL A 102 -15.01 8.52 -9.53
CA VAL A 102 -14.24 9.52 -10.28
C VAL A 102 -13.06 9.93 -9.39
N LYS A 103 -11.84 9.57 -9.77
CA LYS A 103 -10.65 9.81 -8.93
C LYS A 103 -9.60 10.62 -9.69
N PRO A 104 -8.99 11.65 -9.07
CA PRO A 104 -7.80 12.28 -9.61
C PRO A 104 -6.66 11.26 -9.70
N SER A 105 -5.90 11.27 -10.81
CA SER A 105 -4.86 10.26 -11.06
C SER A 105 -3.71 10.30 -10.04
N HIS A 106 -3.49 11.45 -9.39
CA HIS A 106 -2.30 11.73 -8.56
C HIS A 106 -2.63 12.14 -7.12
N LEU A 107 -3.90 12.10 -6.70
CA LEU A 107 -4.28 12.41 -5.31
C LEU A 107 -4.60 11.14 -4.52
N SER A 108 -4.43 11.23 -3.20
CA SER A 108 -4.66 10.17 -2.22
C SER A 108 -5.56 10.63 -1.06
N GLY A 109 -6.00 9.69 -0.23
CA GLY A 109 -6.76 9.97 0.99
C GLY A 109 -8.18 10.47 0.75
N GLY A 110 -8.86 10.00 -0.30
CA GLY A 110 -10.26 10.36 -0.59
C GLY A 110 -10.47 11.76 -1.17
N ARG A 111 -9.43 12.60 -1.26
CA ARG A 111 -9.53 13.99 -1.74
C ARG A 111 -9.89 14.04 -3.23
N GLY A 112 -10.93 14.82 -3.54
CA GLY A 112 -11.39 15.02 -4.90
C GLY A 112 -12.08 13.80 -5.53
N ILE A 113 -12.36 12.76 -4.75
CA ILE A 113 -13.13 11.62 -5.23
C ILE A 113 -14.61 11.97 -5.26
N GLN A 114 -15.26 11.69 -6.39
CA GLN A 114 -16.71 11.71 -6.51
C GLN A 114 -17.22 10.30 -6.77
N VAL A 115 -18.45 10.03 -6.37
CA VAL A 115 -19.13 8.76 -6.66
C VAL A 115 -20.36 9.08 -7.49
N ILE A 116 -20.47 8.45 -8.65
CA ILE A 116 -21.61 8.62 -9.56
C ILE A 116 -22.23 7.26 -9.84
N ALA A 117 -23.53 7.22 -10.06
CA ALA A 117 -24.23 6.02 -10.49
C ALA A 117 -23.92 5.75 -11.97
N HIS A 118 -23.95 4.48 -12.39
CA HIS A 118 -23.67 4.10 -13.77
C HIS A 118 -24.56 4.81 -14.79
N GLN A 119 -25.82 5.06 -14.46
CA GLN A 119 -26.77 5.71 -15.37
C GLN A 119 -26.36 7.16 -15.67
N GLN A 120 -25.57 7.79 -14.80
CA GLN A 120 -25.08 9.15 -14.97
C GLN A 120 -23.89 9.24 -15.93
N LEU A 121 -23.24 8.12 -16.28
CA LEU A 121 -22.05 8.14 -17.16
C LEU A 121 -22.33 8.76 -18.52
N LYS A 122 -23.52 8.53 -19.09
CA LYS A 122 -23.85 8.98 -20.45
C LYS A 122 -23.75 10.50 -20.62
N ASP A 123 -24.07 11.23 -19.56
CA ASP A 123 -24.09 12.69 -19.54
C ASP A 123 -22.92 13.27 -18.74
N PHE A 124 -21.98 12.42 -18.30
CA PHE A 124 -20.86 12.81 -17.47
C PHE A 124 -19.66 13.21 -18.31
N GLU A 125 -19.05 14.37 -18.00
CA GLU A 125 -17.76 14.76 -18.55
C GLU A 125 -16.66 14.40 -17.54
N LEU A 126 -15.78 13.47 -17.90
CA LEU A 126 -14.67 13.09 -17.04
C LEU A 126 -13.65 14.23 -16.94
N PRO A 127 -13.38 14.78 -15.74
CA PRO A 127 -12.41 15.86 -15.61
C PRO A 127 -11.01 15.42 -16.07
N LYS A 128 -10.27 16.37 -16.62
CA LYS A 128 -8.89 16.12 -17.07
C LYS A 128 -8.04 15.54 -15.93
N PHE A 129 -7.23 14.54 -16.26
CA PHE A 129 -6.37 13.82 -15.32
C PHE A 129 -7.13 13.00 -14.25
N ASN A 130 -8.43 12.79 -14.40
CA ASN A 130 -9.17 11.83 -13.60
C ASN A 130 -9.28 10.48 -14.29
N ILE A 131 -9.59 9.46 -13.50
CA ILE A 131 -9.99 8.12 -13.94
C ILE A 131 -11.41 7.83 -13.46
N LEU A 132 -12.07 6.91 -14.16
CA LEU A 132 -13.26 6.21 -13.69
C LEU A 132 -12.83 4.83 -13.20
N GLN A 133 -13.14 4.50 -11.95
CA GLN A 133 -12.89 3.18 -11.40
C GLN A 133 -14.20 2.56 -10.94
N ALA A 134 -14.51 1.35 -11.40
CA ALA A 134 -15.73 0.63 -11.06
C ALA A 134 -15.84 0.39 -9.56
N GLY A 135 -17.05 0.49 -9.03
CA GLY A 135 -17.36 0.11 -7.66
C GLY A 135 -17.20 -1.39 -7.42
N ILE A 136 -16.67 -1.76 -6.25
CA ILE A 136 -16.69 -3.14 -5.76
C ILE A 136 -17.93 -3.26 -4.88
N GLU A 137 -18.85 -4.16 -5.24
CA GLU A 137 -20.12 -4.31 -4.53
C GLU A 137 -20.21 -5.62 -3.72
N ASN A 138 -19.35 -6.60 -3.98
CA ASN A 138 -19.28 -7.86 -3.22
C ASN A 138 -18.35 -7.73 -1.99
N LEU A 139 -18.66 -6.77 -1.13
CA LEU A 139 -17.82 -6.36 -0.01
C LEU A 139 -17.89 -7.32 1.18
N GLY A 140 -16.73 -7.63 1.76
CA GLY A 140 -16.63 -8.23 3.08
C GLY A 140 -16.89 -7.17 4.13
N LEU A 141 -18.12 -7.12 4.65
CA LEU A 141 -18.54 -6.11 5.63
C LEU A 141 -18.19 -6.51 7.06
N ILE A 142 -17.87 -5.51 7.89
CA ILE A 142 -17.68 -5.66 9.34
C ILE A 142 -18.83 -4.92 10.02
N ASP A 143 -19.67 -5.62 10.78
CA ASP A 143 -20.89 -5.08 11.38
C ASP A 143 -21.83 -4.37 10.36
N GLY A 144 -21.83 -4.86 9.12
CA GLY A 144 -22.58 -4.26 8.01
C GLY A 144 -21.99 -2.94 7.48
N ARG A 145 -20.75 -2.60 7.85
CA ARG A 145 -20.03 -1.40 7.40
C ARG A 145 -18.90 -1.76 6.44
N LYS A 146 -18.58 -0.83 5.55
CA LYS A 146 -17.50 -0.95 4.57
C LYS A 146 -16.15 -0.79 5.25
N ALA A 147 -15.19 -1.65 4.89
CA ALA A 147 -13.82 -1.61 5.38
C ALA A 147 -12.83 -1.46 4.22
N VAL A 148 -11.82 -0.62 4.39
CA VAL A 148 -10.67 -0.51 3.48
C VAL A 148 -9.43 -0.92 4.26
N GLY A 149 -8.68 -1.87 3.74
CA GLY A 149 -7.44 -2.33 4.33
C GLY A 149 -6.20 -1.70 3.73
N ARG A 150 -5.11 -1.70 4.49
CA ARG A 150 -3.76 -1.36 4.03
C ARG A 150 -2.82 -2.50 4.38
N VAL A 151 -2.05 -2.96 3.40
CA VAL A 151 -0.93 -3.90 3.62
C VAL A 151 0.38 -3.22 3.26
N TYR A 152 1.44 -3.54 4.00
CA TYR A 152 2.77 -2.98 3.76
C TYR A 152 3.69 -3.95 3.02
N VAL A 153 4.38 -3.42 2.01
CA VAL A 153 5.27 -4.17 1.13
C VAL A 153 6.61 -3.44 1.06
N LEU A 154 7.70 -4.16 1.31
CA LEU A 154 9.06 -3.70 1.05
C LEU A 154 9.51 -4.23 -0.32
N LEU A 155 10.01 -3.34 -1.17
CA LEU A 155 10.79 -3.72 -2.35
C LEU A 155 12.26 -3.42 -2.06
N TRP A 156 13.11 -4.44 -2.12
CA TRP A 156 14.53 -4.30 -1.81
C TRP A 156 15.35 -5.39 -2.48
N ASN A 157 16.48 -4.99 -3.08
CA ASN A 157 17.45 -5.88 -3.71
C ASN A 157 16.80 -6.94 -4.64
N GLY A 158 15.91 -6.48 -5.52
CA GLY A 158 15.16 -7.31 -6.47
C GLY A 158 14.09 -8.21 -5.83
N GLY A 159 13.86 -8.11 -4.52
CA GLY A 159 12.85 -8.87 -3.79
C GLY A 159 11.60 -8.05 -3.45
N VAL A 160 10.46 -8.74 -3.39
CA VAL A 160 9.18 -8.21 -2.88
C VAL A 160 8.91 -8.89 -1.54
N TYR A 161 8.68 -8.13 -0.48
CA TYR A 161 8.45 -8.66 0.86
C TYR A 161 7.19 -8.08 1.47
N VAL A 162 6.31 -8.92 1.99
CA VAL A 162 5.05 -8.52 2.64
C VAL A 162 5.21 -8.61 4.15
N PHE A 163 4.85 -7.54 4.85
CA PHE A 163 4.74 -7.56 6.30
C PHE A 163 3.50 -8.34 6.74
N ASP A 164 3.61 -9.13 7.80
CA ASP A 164 2.57 -10.06 8.24
C ASP A 164 1.29 -9.43 8.83
N GLU A 165 1.26 -8.10 8.98
CA GLU A 165 0.14 -7.34 9.51
C GLU A 165 -0.24 -6.17 8.58
N GLY A 166 -1.47 -5.70 8.73
CA GLY A 166 -1.98 -4.50 8.09
C GLY A 166 -2.90 -3.72 9.03
N PHE A 167 -3.56 -2.69 8.50
CA PHE A 167 -4.64 -2.01 9.22
C PHE A 167 -5.94 -2.07 8.43
N ILE A 168 -7.05 -1.87 9.12
CA ILE A 168 -8.37 -1.64 8.56
C ILE A 168 -8.85 -0.25 8.96
N LEU A 169 -9.31 0.49 7.96
CA LEU A 169 -10.13 1.67 8.11
C LEU A 169 -11.60 1.26 7.91
N LEU A 170 -12.38 1.32 8.97
CA LEU A 170 -13.80 0.96 8.97
C LEU A 170 -14.63 2.24 8.89
N HIS A 171 -15.52 2.29 7.90
CA HIS A 171 -16.39 3.45 7.67
C HIS A 171 -17.42 3.60 8.79
N GLY A 172 -17.93 4.81 8.97
CA GLY A 172 -18.95 5.10 9.98
C GLY A 172 -20.32 4.50 9.63
N PRO A 173 -20.93 4.88 8.49
CA PRO A 173 -22.25 4.39 8.10
C PRO A 173 -22.26 2.90 7.72
N LYS A 174 -23.44 2.27 7.86
CA LYS A 174 -23.69 0.96 7.25
C LYS A 174 -23.58 1.07 5.73
N TYR A 175 -23.00 0.04 5.13
CA TYR A 175 -22.85 -0.04 3.69
C TYR A 175 -24.21 -0.17 3.00
N GLN A 176 -24.37 0.54 1.89
CA GLN A 176 -25.56 0.51 1.05
C GLN A 176 -25.11 0.26 -0.39
N LYS A 177 -25.50 -0.89 -0.93
CA LYS A 177 -25.19 -1.28 -2.31
C LYS A 177 -25.71 -0.23 -3.29
N GLY A 178 -24.89 0.16 -4.27
CA GLY A 178 -25.23 1.16 -5.27
C GLY A 178 -25.36 2.60 -4.76
N SER A 179 -25.08 2.86 -3.47
CA SER A 179 -25.13 4.22 -2.92
C SER A 179 -24.00 5.08 -3.46
N THR A 180 -24.33 6.29 -3.90
CA THR A 180 -23.38 7.34 -4.29
C THR A 180 -23.00 8.25 -3.11
N ASP A 181 -23.46 7.95 -1.90
CA ASP A 181 -23.14 8.73 -0.70
C ASP A 181 -21.64 8.62 -0.38
N TYR A 182 -20.98 9.78 -0.35
CA TYR A 182 -19.56 9.90 -0.04
C TYR A 182 -19.21 9.30 1.33
N SER A 183 -20.07 9.48 2.33
CA SER A 183 -19.86 8.96 3.70
C SER A 183 -19.88 7.43 3.76
N VAL A 184 -20.68 6.80 2.90
CA VAL A 184 -20.75 5.35 2.78
C VAL A 184 -19.54 4.81 2.01
N GLN A 185 -19.12 5.53 0.96
CA GLN A 185 -18.20 4.98 -0.03
C GLN A 185 -16.74 5.39 0.10
N VAL A 186 -16.45 6.57 0.67
CA VAL A 186 -15.11 7.19 0.59
C VAL A 186 -14.65 7.81 1.92
N ASP A 187 -15.55 8.30 2.76
CA ASP A 187 -15.13 9.20 3.85
C ASP A 187 -14.23 8.53 4.89
N HIS A 188 -13.00 9.02 4.97
CA HIS A 188 -11.99 8.59 5.93
C HIS A 188 -11.76 9.65 7.02
N LYS A 189 -12.51 10.76 7.03
CA LYS A 189 -12.25 11.86 7.96
C LYS A 189 -12.42 11.43 9.42
N GLY A 190 -11.54 11.97 10.26
CA GLY A 190 -11.61 11.80 11.71
C GLY A 190 -11.11 10.44 12.21
N TYR A 191 -10.50 9.58 11.38
CA TYR A 191 -9.96 8.29 11.87
C TYR A 191 -8.92 8.42 12.99
N GLU A 192 -8.34 9.62 13.15
CA GLU A 192 -7.38 9.98 14.20
C GLU A 192 -8.06 10.30 15.54
N ASP A 193 -9.36 10.61 15.53
CA ASP A 193 -10.18 10.88 16.72
C ASP A 193 -10.83 9.60 17.22
N THR A 194 -10.62 9.29 18.50
CA THR A 194 -11.20 8.13 19.19
C THR A 194 -12.73 8.15 19.24
N ASN A 195 -13.36 9.32 19.07
CA ASN A 195 -14.82 9.48 19.07
C ASN A 195 -15.43 9.49 17.66
N SER A 196 -14.62 9.34 16.61
CA SER A 196 -15.13 9.29 15.24
C SER A 196 -15.88 7.99 14.97
N ALA A 197 -16.91 8.07 14.12
CA ALA A 197 -17.59 6.89 13.60
C ALA A 197 -16.67 6.08 12.67
N VAL A 198 -15.68 6.73 12.04
CA VAL A 198 -14.63 6.08 11.26
C VAL A 198 -13.55 5.61 12.21
N THR A 199 -13.21 4.32 12.15
CA THR A 199 -12.19 3.74 13.03
C THR A 199 -11.02 3.20 12.24
N LEU A 200 -9.81 3.32 12.80
CA LEU A 200 -8.58 2.78 12.24
C LEU A 200 -7.96 1.83 13.25
N THR A 201 -7.82 0.56 12.91
CA THR A 201 -7.21 -0.43 13.80
C THR A 201 -6.44 -1.52 13.06
N LEU A 202 -5.75 -2.40 13.78
CA LEU A 202 -5.01 -3.51 13.19
C LEU A 202 -5.95 -4.48 12.47
N ALA A 203 -5.51 -5.06 11.36
CA ALA A 203 -6.32 -6.00 10.61
C ALA A 203 -6.62 -7.29 11.39
N SER A 204 -5.76 -7.66 12.33
CA SER A 204 -5.96 -8.80 13.23
C SER A 204 -7.02 -8.59 14.32
N GLU A 205 -7.51 -7.37 14.54
CA GLU A 205 -8.54 -7.10 15.55
C GLU A 205 -9.95 -7.50 15.10
N TYR A 206 -10.17 -7.69 13.80
CA TYR A 206 -11.42 -8.24 13.27
C TYR A 206 -11.20 -9.63 12.69
N LYS A 207 -12.14 -10.54 12.96
CA LYS A 207 -12.09 -11.93 12.48
C LYS A 207 -12.12 -11.99 10.96
N GLU A 208 -12.92 -11.13 10.34
CA GLU A 208 -13.15 -11.00 8.90
C GLU A 208 -11.85 -10.64 8.16
N THR A 209 -11.01 -9.81 8.79
CA THR A 209 -9.78 -9.28 8.20
C THR A 209 -8.51 -9.90 8.76
N THR A 210 -8.63 -10.86 9.69
CA THR A 210 -7.49 -11.63 10.16
C THR A 210 -6.78 -12.29 8.97
N GLY A 211 -5.45 -12.13 8.92
CA GLY A 211 -4.64 -12.62 7.81
C GLY A 211 -4.74 -11.79 6.52
N LEU A 212 -5.19 -10.53 6.59
CA LEU A 212 -5.28 -9.60 5.45
C LEU A 212 -4.01 -9.60 4.59
N ALA A 213 -2.84 -9.47 5.22
CA ALA A 213 -1.55 -9.47 4.53
C ALA A 213 -1.24 -10.80 3.83
N ALA A 214 -1.66 -11.92 4.42
CA ALA A 214 -1.52 -13.24 3.79
C ALA A 214 -2.42 -13.37 2.55
N LYS A 215 -3.67 -12.89 2.64
CA LYS A 215 -4.63 -12.85 1.52
C LYS A 215 -4.12 -11.99 0.37
N ALA A 216 -3.41 -10.89 0.66
CA ALA A 216 -2.82 -10.01 -0.34
C ALA A 216 -1.67 -10.64 -1.14
N LYS A 217 -1.08 -11.76 -0.70
CA LYS A 217 0.08 -12.38 -1.39
C LYS A 217 -0.27 -12.87 -2.80
N THR A 218 -1.47 -13.40 -3.01
CA THR A 218 -1.91 -13.90 -4.34
C THR A 218 -2.05 -12.77 -5.37
N PRO A 219 -2.85 -11.70 -5.13
CA PRO A 219 -2.89 -10.57 -6.05
C PRO A 219 -1.52 -9.87 -6.19
N LEU A 220 -0.70 -9.85 -5.13
CA LEU A 220 0.66 -9.30 -5.22
C LEU A 220 1.56 -10.08 -6.19
N ARG A 221 1.46 -11.41 -6.23
CA ARG A 221 2.17 -12.23 -7.23
C ARG A 221 1.74 -11.90 -8.66
N LYS A 222 0.45 -11.64 -8.88
CA LYS A 222 -0.07 -11.28 -10.21
C LYS A 222 0.50 -9.96 -10.71
N ILE A 223 0.72 -8.98 -9.83
CA ILE A 223 1.22 -7.65 -10.22
C ILE A 223 2.75 -7.53 -10.26
N LEU A 224 3.50 -8.63 -10.04
CA LEU A 224 4.97 -8.61 -10.18
C LEU A 224 5.47 -7.99 -11.49
N PRO A 225 4.84 -8.22 -12.67
CA PRO A 225 5.25 -7.56 -13.91
C PRO A 225 5.19 -6.03 -13.83
N ILE A 226 4.21 -5.47 -13.12
CA ILE A 226 4.03 -4.02 -12.95
C ILE A 226 5.11 -3.45 -12.01
N LEU A 227 5.57 -4.24 -11.04
CA LEU A 227 6.63 -3.84 -10.10
C LEU A 227 8.03 -3.96 -10.70
N GLN A 228 8.19 -4.47 -11.92
CA GLN A 228 9.48 -4.88 -12.45
C GLN A 228 10.50 -3.74 -12.57
N ASP A 229 10.07 -2.57 -13.06
CA ASP A 229 10.99 -1.44 -13.22
C ASP A 229 11.40 -0.84 -11.87
N THR A 230 10.46 -0.83 -10.91
CA THR A 230 10.74 -0.47 -9.52
C THR A 230 11.72 -1.45 -8.88
N LEU A 231 11.54 -2.77 -9.10
CA LEU A 231 12.44 -3.81 -8.60
C LEU A 231 13.85 -3.68 -9.18
N LYS A 232 13.99 -3.38 -10.47
CA LYS A 232 15.31 -3.13 -11.10
C LYS A 232 16.04 -1.92 -10.51
N ALA A 233 15.30 -0.93 -10.00
CA ALA A 233 15.90 0.24 -9.35
C ALA A 233 16.33 -0.03 -7.90
N THR A 234 15.88 -1.14 -7.29
CA THR A 234 16.31 -1.53 -5.95
C THR A 234 17.69 -2.19 -5.97
N SER A 235 18.43 -2.06 -4.87
CA SER A 235 19.76 -2.64 -4.66
C SER A 235 19.96 -2.93 -3.16
N PRO A 236 21.12 -3.41 -2.71
CA PRO A 236 21.40 -3.52 -1.27
C PRO A 236 21.22 -2.21 -0.51
N THR A 237 21.47 -1.06 -1.14
CA THR A 237 21.35 0.28 -0.55
C THR A 237 20.15 1.07 -1.05
N HIS A 238 19.33 0.54 -1.96
CA HIS A 238 18.18 1.25 -2.51
C HIS A 238 16.90 0.44 -2.36
N TYR A 239 15.87 1.03 -1.76
CA TYR A 239 14.63 0.35 -1.42
C TYR A 239 13.39 1.22 -1.64
N ILE A 240 12.20 0.64 -1.49
CA ILE A 240 10.97 1.42 -1.28
C ILE A 240 10.00 0.65 -0.39
N MET A 241 9.26 1.39 0.45
CA MET A 241 8.19 0.86 1.31
C MET A 241 6.84 1.31 0.76
N LEU A 242 6.09 0.38 0.19
CA LEU A 242 4.78 0.61 -0.38
C LEU A 242 3.67 0.35 0.64
N GLY A 243 2.60 1.15 0.55
CA GLY A 243 1.32 0.87 1.16
C GLY A 243 0.31 0.51 0.08
N ILE A 244 -0.20 -0.72 0.07
CA ILE A 244 -1.22 -1.14 -0.90
C ILE A 244 -2.58 -1.11 -0.22
N ASP A 245 -3.51 -0.35 -0.79
CA ASP A 245 -4.90 -0.34 -0.35
C ASP A 245 -5.63 -1.55 -0.92
N VAL A 246 -6.36 -2.23 -0.06
CA VAL A 246 -7.08 -3.45 -0.38
C VAL A 246 -8.52 -3.37 0.09
N MET A 247 -9.43 -3.97 -0.67
CA MET A 247 -10.82 -4.17 -0.29
C MET A 247 -11.01 -5.62 0.14
N PRO A 248 -11.41 -5.91 1.40
CA PRO A 248 -11.90 -7.23 1.78
C PRO A 248 -13.18 -7.56 1.01
N LEU A 249 -13.26 -8.78 0.47
CA LEU A 249 -14.43 -9.27 -0.26
C LEU A 249 -15.24 -10.27 0.59
N ASP A 250 -16.51 -10.46 0.24
CA ASP A 250 -17.43 -11.39 0.91
C ASP A 250 -17.00 -12.86 0.80
N ASN A 251 -16.25 -13.20 -0.26
CA ASN A 251 -15.66 -14.51 -0.48
C ASN A 251 -14.37 -14.76 0.35
N GLY A 252 -13.95 -13.78 1.17
CA GLY A 252 -12.76 -13.86 2.01
C GLY A 252 -11.45 -13.51 1.31
N GLU A 253 -11.47 -13.20 0.00
CA GLU A 253 -10.31 -12.67 -0.74
C GLU A 253 -10.14 -11.16 -0.54
N VAL A 254 -9.14 -10.58 -1.21
CA VAL A 254 -8.91 -9.14 -1.25
C VAL A 254 -8.72 -8.68 -2.68
N LYS A 255 -9.22 -7.47 -2.97
CA LYS A 255 -8.99 -6.78 -4.25
C LYS A 255 -8.12 -5.55 -4.02
N PHE A 256 -7.15 -5.26 -4.88
CA PHE A 256 -6.33 -4.06 -4.74
C PHE A 256 -7.08 -2.82 -5.24
N ILE A 257 -6.87 -1.68 -4.60
CA ILE A 257 -7.56 -0.43 -4.94
C ILE A 257 -6.56 0.62 -5.44
N GLU A 258 -5.44 0.77 -4.72
CA GLU A 258 -4.34 1.67 -5.08
C GLU A 258 -3.01 1.20 -4.49
N ILE A 259 -1.91 1.67 -5.08
CA ILE A 259 -0.55 1.51 -4.55
C ILE A 259 -0.05 2.90 -4.16
N ASN A 260 0.28 3.09 -2.88
CA ASN A 260 0.93 4.28 -2.36
C ASN A 260 2.44 3.98 -2.24
N ALA A 261 3.26 4.62 -3.06
CA ALA A 261 4.71 4.53 -3.02
C ALA A 261 5.34 5.34 -1.89
N ILE A 262 4.70 6.45 -1.48
CA ILE A 262 5.10 7.23 -0.30
C ILE A 262 3.90 7.34 0.67
N PRO A 263 3.51 6.21 1.31
CA PRO A 263 2.31 6.16 2.13
C PRO A 263 2.44 7.05 3.37
N ASN A 264 1.29 7.49 3.90
CA ASN A 264 1.27 8.05 5.25
C ASN A 264 1.52 6.93 6.27
N PHE A 265 2.45 7.17 7.20
CA PHE A 265 2.76 6.27 8.32
C PHE A 265 2.54 6.94 9.69
N ASN A 266 1.96 8.14 9.70
CA ASN A 266 1.52 8.79 10.93
C ASN A 266 0.04 8.48 11.13
N HIS A 267 -0.24 7.53 11.99
CA HIS A 267 -1.59 7.10 12.36
C HIS A 267 -1.82 7.25 13.87
N ASN A 268 -2.86 6.61 14.41
CA ASN A 268 -3.09 6.55 15.85
C ASN A 268 -2.03 5.70 16.58
N ALA A 269 -2.01 5.79 17.91
CA ALA A 269 -0.99 5.14 18.74
C ALA A 269 -0.95 3.61 18.60
N ASN A 270 -2.12 2.97 18.44
CA ASN A 270 -2.24 1.52 18.27
C ASN A 270 -1.54 1.06 16.98
N VAL A 271 -1.94 1.63 15.84
CA VAL A 271 -1.37 1.30 14.53
C VAL A 271 0.11 1.67 14.48
N ASN A 272 0.53 2.81 15.03
CA ASN A 272 1.95 3.17 15.04
C ASN A 272 2.80 2.18 15.84
N THR A 273 2.31 1.74 17.00
CA THR A 273 3.07 0.88 17.92
C THR A 273 3.11 -0.57 17.47
N HIS A 274 2.03 -1.09 16.92
CA HIS A 274 1.88 -2.52 16.62
C HIS A 274 2.05 -2.86 15.13
N LEU A 275 2.01 -1.87 14.24
CA LEU A 275 2.19 -2.05 12.81
C LEU A 275 3.34 -1.20 12.24
N ASN A 276 3.30 0.14 12.29
CA ASN A 276 4.26 0.98 11.55
C ASN A 276 5.69 0.85 12.06
N THR A 277 5.91 1.04 13.37
CA THR A 277 7.24 0.87 13.96
C THR A 277 7.76 -0.55 13.77
N PRO A 278 6.98 -1.62 14.04
CA PRO A 278 7.40 -2.99 13.76
C PRO A 278 7.75 -3.26 12.29
N PHE A 279 6.97 -2.73 11.34
CA PHE A 279 7.29 -2.84 9.92
C PHE A 279 8.64 -2.21 9.58
N PHE A 280 8.92 -1.01 10.10
CA PHE A 280 10.20 -0.34 9.91
C PHE A 280 11.35 -1.11 10.56
N THR A 281 11.16 -1.58 11.79
CA THR A 281 12.16 -2.41 12.49
C THR A 281 12.51 -3.64 11.66
N GLU A 282 11.52 -4.37 11.18
CA GLU A 282 11.73 -5.61 10.43
C GLU A 282 12.33 -5.36 9.03
N ALA A 283 11.91 -4.30 8.35
CA ALA A 283 12.51 -3.89 7.09
C ALA A 283 13.99 -3.50 7.24
N ILE A 284 14.31 -2.65 8.23
CA ILE A 284 15.68 -2.23 8.47
C ILE A 284 16.54 -3.41 8.89
N LYS A 285 16.09 -4.24 9.86
CA LYS A 285 16.82 -5.44 10.29
C LYS A 285 17.14 -6.36 9.11
N GLY A 286 16.18 -6.57 8.20
CA GLY A 286 16.39 -7.33 6.97
C GLY A 286 17.47 -6.73 6.07
N MET A 287 17.41 -5.41 5.83
CA MET A 287 18.36 -4.71 4.97
C MET A 287 19.78 -4.66 5.53
N ILE A 288 19.93 -4.64 6.85
CA ILE A 288 21.24 -4.58 7.53
C ILE A 288 21.78 -5.96 7.94
N GLY A 289 21.15 -7.05 7.49
CA GLY A 289 21.66 -8.41 7.69
C GLY A 289 21.40 -9.03 9.07
N LEU A 290 20.62 -8.39 9.94
CA LEU A 290 20.20 -8.96 11.22
C LEU A 290 19.04 -9.96 11.08
N GLY A 291 18.39 -9.92 9.92
CA GLY A 291 17.28 -10.77 9.55
C GLY A 291 15.91 -10.26 9.98
N SER A 292 14.86 -10.83 9.40
CA SER A 292 13.47 -10.45 9.68
C SER A 292 12.61 -11.69 9.87
N ASP A 293 11.73 -11.61 10.87
CA ASP A 293 10.82 -12.69 11.25
C ASP A 293 9.39 -12.44 10.73
N ARG A 294 9.07 -11.20 10.37
CA ARG A 294 7.71 -10.76 9.99
C ARG A 294 7.57 -10.37 8.51
N LEU A 295 8.67 -10.36 7.76
CA LEU A 295 8.65 -10.14 6.32
C LEU A 295 8.68 -11.48 5.56
N THR A 296 7.63 -11.73 4.78
CA THR A 296 7.59 -12.86 3.86
C THR A 296 7.97 -12.43 2.45
N LYS A 297 9.01 -13.04 1.87
CA LYS A 297 9.33 -12.84 0.45
C LYS A 297 8.26 -13.45 -0.45
N ILE A 298 7.82 -12.69 -1.43
CA ILE A 298 6.97 -13.17 -2.51
C ILE A 298 7.85 -13.72 -3.60
N THR A 299 7.69 -15.02 -3.86
CA THR A 299 8.24 -15.68 -5.05
C THR A 299 7.16 -15.73 -6.12
N GLY A 300 7.58 -15.54 -7.37
CA GLY A 300 6.77 -15.81 -8.55
C GLY A 300 7.34 -17.03 -9.28
N SER A 301 6.49 -17.78 -9.97
CA SER A 301 6.90 -18.89 -10.86
C SER A 301 7.85 -18.44 -11.99
N ALA A 302 7.97 -17.13 -12.24
CA ALA A 302 8.93 -16.56 -13.18
C ALA A 302 10.39 -16.49 -12.65
N PHE A 303 10.61 -16.77 -11.36
CA PHE A 303 11.93 -16.79 -10.73
C PHE A 303 12.01 -17.99 -9.79
N GLY A 304 12.43 -19.13 -10.37
CA GLY A 304 12.81 -20.40 -9.74
C GLY A 304 12.46 -20.60 -8.26
N ASP A 305 11.57 -21.57 -7.99
CA ASP A 305 11.20 -21.99 -6.65
C ASP A 305 12.43 -22.37 -5.81
N SER A 306 12.75 -21.53 -4.84
CA SER A 306 13.33 -21.97 -3.58
C SER A 306 12.81 -21.10 -2.45
N VAL A 307 11.91 -21.66 -1.66
CA VAL A 307 11.54 -21.09 -0.35
C VAL A 307 12.78 -21.20 0.54
N ARG A 308 13.51 -20.10 0.72
CA ARG A 308 14.46 -19.94 1.84
C ARG A 308 13.86 -18.93 2.81
N LYS A 309 13.82 -19.26 4.11
CA LYS A 309 13.78 -18.25 5.17
C LYS A 309 14.92 -17.27 4.87
N VAL A 310 14.59 -16.00 4.64
CA VAL A 310 15.46 -15.09 3.88
C VAL A 310 16.72 -14.70 4.65
N PHE A 311 16.75 -14.88 5.97
CA PHE A 311 17.87 -14.41 6.77
C PHE A 311 18.38 -15.50 7.71
N GLY A 312 19.05 -16.49 7.13
CA GLY A 312 19.98 -17.32 7.89
C GLY A 312 21.22 -16.49 8.19
N LYS A 313 21.64 -16.44 9.47
CA LYS A 313 22.88 -15.81 9.94
C LYS A 313 24.02 -16.16 8.96
N LYS A 314 24.46 -15.18 8.17
CA LYS A 314 25.82 -15.19 7.64
C LYS A 314 26.60 -14.26 8.53
N GLY A 315 27.56 -14.83 9.26
CA GLY A 315 28.54 -14.05 10.01
C GLY A 315 29.23 -13.07 9.07
N LEU A 316 29.36 -11.83 9.55
CA LEU A 316 30.55 -11.03 9.31
C LEU A 316 31.78 -11.84 9.75
#